data_AF-A0A660R3C5-F1
#
_entry.id   AF-A0A660R3C5-F1
#
_cell.length_a   1.000
_cell.length_b   1.000
_cell.length_c   1.000
_cell.angle_alpha   90.00
_cell.angle_beta   90.00
_cell.angle_gamma   90.00
#
_symmetry.space_group_name_H-M   'P 1'
#
loop_
_entity.id
_entity.type
_entity.pdbx_description
1 polymer ?
#
loop_
_entity_poly.entity_id
_entity_poly.type
_entity_poly.pdbx_seq_one_letter_code
_entity_poly.pdbx_strand_id
1 'polypeptide(L)' 'MFLIGLFVASIAQAQIAHEVLLLVNKNSQPSLLAANTFAAVRQIPKMNIVYLYIPESAYGGAATVTPEEFTKLIWAPAN' A
#
# COMPACT_ATOMS: atom_id res chain seq x y z
N MET A 1 36.22 -7.83 37.35
CA MET A 1 35.55 -6.88 36.45
C MET A 1 35.37 -7.57 35.10
N PHE A 2 34.20 -8.16 34.84
CA PHE A 2 33.87 -8.80 33.57
C PHE A 2 32.88 -7.89 32.85
N LEU A 3 33.29 -7.29 31.73
CA LEU A 3 32.43 -6.46 30.90
C LEU A 3 31.70 -7.38 29.91
N ILE A 4 30.41 -7.61 30.12
CA ILE A 4 29.54 -8.35 29.21
C ILE A 4 29.05 -7.36 28.14
N GLY A 5 29.55 -7.50 26.91
CA GLY A 5 29.07 -6.73 25.76
C GLY A 5 27.79 -7.34 25.21
N LEU A 6 26.64 -6.71 25.46
CA LEU A 6 25.40 -7.01 24.75
C LEU A 6 25.50 -6.45 23.32
N PHE A 7 25.61 -7.34 22.33
CA PHE A 7 25.33 -7.00 20.94
C PHE A 7 23.82 -6.86 20.78
N VAL A 8 23.33 -5.62 20.80
CA VAL A 8 21.97 -5.30 20.37
C VAL A 8 21.96 -5.44 18.84
N ALA A 9 21.36 -6.52 18.35
CA ALA A 9 21.06 -6.67 16.94
C ALA A 9 20.14 -5.51 16.54
N SER A 10 20.67 -4.57 15.76
CA SER A 10 19.88 -3.55 15.10
C SER A 10 18.97 -4.25 14.12
N ILE A 11 17.77 -4.58 14.58
CA ILE A 11 16.67 -4.99 13.72
C ILE A 11 16.47 -3.79 12.79
N ALA A 12 16.81 -3.94 11.51
CA ALA A 12 16.42 -3.01 10.48
C ALA A 12 14.89 -3.08 10.39
N GLN A 13 14.21 -2.40 11.31
CA GLN A 13 12.84 -2.01 11.09
C GLN A 13 12.92 -1.12 9.86
N ALA A 14 12.33 -1.60 8.76
CA ALA A 14 11.96 -0.77 7.64
C ALA A 14 11.03 0.34 8.16
N GLN A 15 11.65 1.36 8.75
CA GLN A 15 10.99 2.52 9.33
C GLN A 15 10.73 3.49 8.20
N ILE A 16 9.99 3.03 7.20
CA ILE A 16 9.44 3.90 6.15
C ILE A 16 7.98 3.50 5.96
N ALA A 17 7.18 3.73 7.01
CA ALA A 17 5.72 3.74 6.91
C ALA A 17 5.18 4.89 6.02
N HIS A 18 6.02 5.53 5.20
CA HIS A 18 5.75 6.75 4.44
C HIS A 18 5.81 6.57 2.90
N GLU A 19 6.11 5.38 2.37
CA GLU A 19 6.36 5.20 0.92
C GLU A 19 5.12 4.93 0.06
N VAL A 20 3.95 4.74 0.68
CA VAL A 20 2.75 4.34 -0.06
C VAL A 20 1.74 5.49 -0.07
N LEU A 21 1.49 6.01 -1.26
CA LEU A 21 0.37 6.89 -1.59
C LEU A 21 -0.73 6.06 -2.25
N LEU A 22 -1.91 6.02 -1.66
CA LEU A 22 -3.04 5.24 -2.18
C LEU A 22 -3.98 6.15 -2.97
N LEU A 23 -4.07 5.92 -4.27
CA LEU A 23 -5.01 6.62 -5.15
C LEU A 23 -6.31 5.82 -5.27
N VAL A 24 -7.43 6.46 -4.98
CA VAL A 24 -8.74 5.81 -4.92
C VAL A 24 -9.72 6.53 -5.83
N ASN A 25 -10.35 5.82 -6.76
CA ASN A 25 -11.41 6.42 -7.57
C ASN A 25 -12.68 6.52 -6.73
N LYS A 26 -13.07 7.75 -6.37
CA LYS A 26 -14.24 8.03 -5.53
C LYS A 26 -15.58 7.68 -6.20
N ASN A 27 -15.60 7.62 -7.53
CA ASN A 27 -16.80 7.25 -8.30
C ASN A 27 -16.95 5.73 -8.47
N SER A 28 -16.00 4.92 -7.98
CA SER A 28 -15.99 3.47 -8.15
C SER A 28 -16.12 2.74 -6.81
N GLN A 29 -17.27 2.12 -6.58
CA GLN A 29 -17.51 1.34 -5.35
C GLN A 29 -16.52 0.17 -5.17
N PRO A 30 -16.15 -0.59 -6.22
CA PRO A 30 -15.09 -1.60 -6.08
C PRO A 30 -13.74 -1.01 -5.69
N SER A 31 -13.37 0.17 -6.23
CA SER A 31 -12.13 0.86 -5.87
C SER A 31 -12.11 1.25 -4.40
N LEU A 32 -13.23 1.79 -3.89
CA LEU A 32 -13.38 2.15 -2.47
C LEU A 32 -13.22 0.93 -1.55
N LEU A 33 -13.85 -0.19 -1.89
CA LEU A 33 -13.76 -1.43 -1.09
C LEU A 33 -12.34 -2.01 -1.05
N ALA A 34 -11.68 -2.08 -2.21
CA ALA A 34 -10.31 -2.55 -2.31
C ALA A 34 -9.36 -1.63 -1.53
N ALA A 35 -9.50 -0.31 -1.68
CA ALA A 35 -8.70 0.68 -0.98
C ALA A 35 -8.87 0.61 0.55
N ASN A 36 -10.10 0.46 1.04
CA ASN A 36 -10.35 0.33 2.49
C ASN A 36 -9.68 -0.91 3.07
N THR A 37 -9.81 -2.05 2.38
CA THR A 37 -9.16 -3.30 2.78
C THR A 37 -7.65 -3.16 2.77
N PHE A 38 -7.08 -2.65 1.68
CA PHE A 38 -5.64 -2.47 1.52
C PHE A 38 -5.07 -1.51 2.57
N ALA A 39 -5.72 -0.36 2.78
CA ALA A 39 -5.30 0.63 3.77
C ALA A 39 -5.34 0.07 5.19
N ALA A 40 -6.35 -0.74 5.55
CA ALA A 40 -6.45 -1.37 6.85
C ALA A 40 -5.33 -2.39 7.07
N VAL A 41 -5.07 -3.27 6.10
CA VAL A 41 -4.05 -4.32 6.22
C VAL A 41 -2.63 -3.73 6.26
N ARG A 42 -2.36 -2.71 5.44
CA ARG A 42 -1.04 -2.06 5.35
C ARG A 42 -0.87 -0.90 6.32
N GLN A 43 -1.87 -0.63 7.16
CA GLN A 43 -1.90 0.46 8.13
C GLN A 43 -1.55 1.82 7.49
N ILE A 44 -2.08 2.08 6.30
CA ILE A 44 -1.81 3.30 5.54
C ILE A 44 -2.40 4.51 6.29
N PRO A 45 -1.61 5.55 6.60
CA PRO A 45 -2.12 6.76 7.22
C PRO A 45 -3.19 7.41 6.34
N LYS A 46 -4.27 7.92 6.96
CA LYS A 46 -5.35 8.58 6.22
C LYS A 46 -4.88 9.73 5.33
N MET A 47 -3.82 10.44 5.74
CA MET A 47 -3.21 11.53 4.97
C MET A 47 -2.57 11.07 3.65
N ASN A 48 -2.27 9.78 3.51
CA ASN A 48 -1.68 9.19 2.29
C ASN A 48 -2.74 8.63 1.34
N ILE A 49 -4.04 8.82 1.63
CA ILE A 49 -5.12 8.34 0.79
C ILE A 49 -5.70 9.52 0.01
N VAL A 50 -5.57 9.48 -1.32
CA VAL A 50 -6.05 10.53 -2.21
C VAL A 50 -7.24 10.01 -3.00
N TYR A 51 -8.38 10.68 -2.85
CA TYR A 51 -9.59 10.38 -3.60
C TYR A 51 -9.62 11.19 -4.89
N LEU A 52 -9.72 10.48 -6.01
CA LEU A 52 -9.78 11.05 -7.34
C LEU A 52 -11.21 10.97 -7.87
N TYR A 53 -11.67 12.05 -8.49
CA TYR A 53 -12.91 12.07 -9.27
C TYR A 53 -12.56 11.76 -10.72
N ILE A 54 -12.54 10.48 -11.06
CA ILE A 54 -12.24 10.05 -12.42
C ILE A 54 -13.58 9.86 -13.15
N PRO A 55 -13.83 10.57 -14.27
CA PRO A 55 -15.04 10.36 -15.05
C PRO A 55 -14.99 8.99 -15.76
N GLU A 56 -16.14 8.35 -15.94
CA GLU A 56 -16.23 7.05 -16.63
C GLU A 56 -15.61 7.07 -18.02
N SER A 57 -15.71 8.20 -18.73
CA SER A 57 -15.10 8.39 -20.04
C SER A 57 -13.57 8.31 -20.05
N ALA A 58 -12.90 8.45 -18.89
CA ALA A 58 -11.45 8.44 -18.79
C ALA A 58 -10.87 7.03 -18.55
N TYR A 59 -11.71 6.02 -18.28
CA TYR A 59 -11.26 4.63 -18.19
C TYR A 59 -12.09 3.76 -19.14
N GLY A 60 -11.43 3.10 -20.09
CA GLY A 60 -12.04 2.30 -21.15
C GLY A 60 -12.66 0.96 -20.71
N GLY A 61 -13.09 0.84 -19.45
CA GLY A 61 -13.69 -0.37 -18.88
C GLY A 61 -13.02 -0.85 -17.58
N ALA A 62 -13.28 -2.11 -17.24
CA ALA A 62 -12.67 -2.76 -16.09
C ALA A 62 -11.32 -3.39 -16.48
N ALA A 63 -10.26 -3.01 -15.78
CA ALA A 63 -8.99 -3.74 -15.83
C ALA A 63 -9.06 -4.90 -14.82
N THR A 64 -8.84 -6.13 -15.29
CA THR A 64 -8.69 -7.31 -14.43
C THR A 64 -7.21 -7.62 -14.27
N VAL A 65 -6.83 -8.11 -13.10
CA VAL A 65 -5.48 -8.55 -12.77
C VAL A 65 -5.58 -9.86 -12.00
N THR A 66 -4.68 -10.81 -12.22
CA THR A 66 -4.66 -12.03 -11.40
C THR A 66 -4.09 -11.75 -10.01
N PRO A 67 -4.33 -12.61 -9.00
CA PRO A 67 -3.71 -12.45 -7.69
C PRO A 67 -2.17 -12.41 -7.73
N GLU A 68 -1.55 -13.16 -8.63
CA GLU A 68 -0.10 -13.22 -8.80
C GLU A 68 0.43 -11.90 -9.38
N GLU A 69 -0.23 -11.38 -10.41
CA GLU A 69 0.08 -10.08 -11.00
C GLU A 69 -0.13 -8.94 -10.00
N PHE A 70 -1.23 -8.98 -9.23
CA PHE A 70 -1.46 -8.02 -8.16
C PHE A 70 -0.34 -8.08 -7.12
N THR A 71 0.08 -9.29 -6.75
CA THR A 71 1.16 -9.47 -5.77
C THR A 71 2.45 -8.87 -6.29
N LYS A 72 2.80 -9.16 -7.54
CA LYS A 72 4.04 -8.69 -8.18
C LYS A 72 4.05 -7.18 -8.42
N LEU A 73 2.94 -6.60 -8.88
CA LEU A 73 2.88 -5.23 -9.38
C LEU A 73 2.47 -4.22 -8.30
N ILE A 74 1.75 -4.66 -7.27
CA ILE A 74 1.14 -3.76 -6.27
C ILE A 74 1.54 -4.14 -4.85
N TRP A 75 1.52 -5.43 -4.50
CA TRP A 75 1.70 -5.85 -3.11
C TRP A 75 3.15 -5.85 -2.64
N ALA A 76 4.02 -6.46 -3.44
CA ALA A 76 5.44 -6.59 -3.17
C ALA A 76 6.15 -5.24 -3.40
N PRO A 77 7.22 -4.95 -2.65
CA PRO A 77 8.07 -3.80 -2.94
C PRO A 77 8.60 -3.87 -4.38
N ALA A 78 8.79 -2.71 -5.00
CA ALA A 78 9.56 -2.63 -6.24
C ALA A 78 11.03 -2.95 -5.90
N ASN A 79 11.59 -3.96 -6.56
CA ASN A 79 12.99 -4.37 -6.42
C ASN A 79 13.87 -3.68 -7.47
#